data_AF-A0A4U6M6L9-F1
#
_entry.id   AF-A0A4U6M6L9-F1
#
_cell.length_a   1.000
_cell.length_b   1.000
_cell.length_c   1.000
_cell.angle_alpha   90.00
_cell.angle_beta   90.00
_cell.angle_gamma   90.00
#
_symmetry.space_group_name_H-M   'P 1'
#
loop_
_entity.id
_entity.type
_entity.pdbx_description
1 polymer ?
#
loop_
_entity_poly.entity_id
_entity_poly.type
_entity_poly.pdbx_seq_one_letter_code
_entity_poly.pdbx_strand_id
1 'polypeptide(L)' 'ERDGERYPIQDDEQWVSLYASLWPRVGNDLTLRELVDTVLGDTAHWGEDLTLRPGLAGQVTANLEMILVQ' A
#
# COMPACT_ATOMS: atom_id res chain seq x y z
N GLU A 1 11.89 13.51 8.19
CA GLU A 1 12.13 14.19 9.48
C GLU A 1 10.83 14.31 10.24
N ARG A 2 10.82 13.88 11.50
CA ARG A 2 9.95 14.40 12.56
C ARG A 2 10.91 14.86 13.65
N ASP A 3 10.75 16.10 14.11
CA ASP A 3 11.56 16.69 15.19
C ASP A 3 13.09 16.75 14.98
N GLY A 4 13.56 17.03 13.75
CA GLY A 4 14.99 17.29 13.49
C GLY A 4 15.92 16.07 13.58
N GLU A 5 15.38 14.89 13.89
CA GLU A 5 16.03 13.62 13.70
C GLU A 5 15.79 13.15 12.26
N ARG A 6 16.87 12.87 11.52
CA ARG A 6 16.78 12.01 10.33
C ARG A 6 16.36 10.64 10.82
N TYR A 7 15.05 10.41 10.93
CA TYR A 7 14.51 9.08 10.80
C TYR A 7 14.91 8.61 9.39
N PRO A 8 15.85 7.64 9.25
CA PRO A 8 15.99 6.99 7.97
C PRO A 8 14.60 6.43 7.67
N ILE A 9 14.02 6.84 6.55
CA ILE A 9 12.92 6.10 5.98
C ILE A 9 13.55 4.73 5.65
N GLN A 10 13.44 3.80 6.60
CA GLN A 10 13.66 2.39 6.35
C GLN A 10 12.42 1.90 5.63
N ASP A 11 12.16 2.44 4.44
CA ASP A 11 11.29 1.70 3.52
C ASP A 11 12.07 0.43 3.23
N ASP A 12 11.56 -0.71 3.68
CA ASP A 12 12.15 -1.99 3.30
C ASP A 12 12.24 -1.99 1.76
N GLU A 13 13.44 -2.22 1.20
CA GLU A 13 13.67 -2.16 -0.26
C GLU A 13 12.66 -3.01 -1.04
N GLN A 14 12.13 -4.06 -0.38
CA GLN A 14 11.03 -4.89 -0.85
C GLN A 14 9.76 -4.08 -1.18
N TRP A 15 9.34 -3.15 -0.33
CA TRP A 15 8.15 -2.32 -0.55
C TRP A 15 8.38 -1.29 -1.66
N VAL A 16 9.55 -0.66 -1.68
CA VAL A 16 9.92 0.25 -2.78
C VAL A 16 9.86 -0.48 -4.12
N SER A 17 10.44 -1.68 -4.18
CA SER A 17 10.43 -2.53 -5.37
C SER A 17 9.02 -3.00 -5.73
N LEU A 18 8.22 -3.41 -4.75
CA LEU A 18 6.85 -3.85 -4.93
C LEU A 18 6.00 -2.71 -5.53
N TYR A 19 6.00 -1.53 -4.91
CA TYR A 19 5.27 -0.38 -5.44
C TYR A 19 5.78 0.07 -6.80
N ALA A 20 7.10 0.10 -7.02
CA ALA A 20 7.68 0.41 -8.33
C ALA A 20 7.21 -0.57 -9.42
N SER A 21 6.97 -1.83 -9.08
CA SER A 21 6.49 -2.85 -10.02
C SER A 21 4.97 -2.83 -10.25
N LEU A 22 4.19 -2.56 -9.20
CA LEU A 22 2.72 -2.66 -9.25
C LEU A 22 2.05 -1.35 -9.63
N TRP A 23 2.55 -0.21 -9.15
CA TRP A 23 1.93 1.09 -9.36
C TRP A 23 1.74 1.45 -10.84
N PRO A 24 2.72 1.26 -11.75
CA PRO A 24 2.53 1.56 -13.17
C PRO A 24 1.45 0.71 -13.86
N ARG A 25 1.05 -0.42 -13.24
CA ARG A 25 0.01 -1.31 -13.76
C ARG A 25 -1.39 -0.86 -13.32
N VAL A 26 -1.50 -0.02 -12.29
CA VAL A 26 -2.79 0.48 -11.79
C VAL A 26 -3.49 1.31 -12.87
N GLY A 27 -4.74 0.94 -13.18
CA GLY A 27 -5.52 1.56 -14.25
C GLY A 27 -5.23 1.00 -15.66
N ASN A 28 -4.23 0.13 -15.79
CA ASN A 28 -3.98 -0.67 -17.00
C ASN A 28 -4.47 -2.10 -16.77
N ASP A 29 -3.62 -2.95 -16.18
CA ASP A 29 -3.86 -4.38 -15.97
C ASP A 29 -4.05 -4.76 -14.49
N LEU A 30 -4.08 -3.76 -13.60
CA LEU A 30 -4.28 -3.90 -12.16
C LEU A 30 -5.28 -2.82 -11.71
N THR A 31 -6.24 -3.20 -10.90
CA THR A 31 -7.12 -2.23 -10.22
C THR A 31 -6.44 -1.68 -8.98
N LEU A 32 -6.85 -0.48 -8.54
CA LEU A 32 -6.37 0.08 -7.28
C LEU A 32 -6.72 -0.82 -6.09
N ARG A 33 -7.87 -1.52 -6.15
CA ARG A 33 -8.26 -2.49 -5.14
C ARG A 33 -7.32 -3.70 -5.08
N GLU A 34 -6.92 -4.25 -6.23
CA GLU A 34 -5.97 -5.37 -6.26
C GLU A 34 -4.58 -4.98 -5.76
N LEU A 35 -4.14 -3.75 -6.01
CA LEU A 35 -2.93 -3.22 -5.37
C LEU A 35 -3.08 -3.21 -3.85
N VAL A 36 -4.19 -2.66 -3.33
CA VAL A 36 -4.45 -2.58 -1.88
C VAL A 36 -4.52 -3.97 -1.26
N ASP A 37 -5.20 -4.93 -1.89
CA ASP A 37 -5.26 -6.31 -1.41
C ASP A 37 -3.89 -6.98 -1.39
N THR A 38 -3.06 -6.74 -2.41
CA THR A 38 -1.69 -7.27 -2.47
C THR A 38 -0.83 -6.72 -1.32
N VAL A 39 -0.94 -5.42 -1.04
CA VAL A 39 -0.19 -4.74 0.03
C VAL A 39 -0.68 -5.19 1.41
N LEU A 40 -1.99 -5.19 1.64
CA LEU A 40 -2.55 -5.51 2.96
C LEU A 40 -2.54 -7.03 3.25
N GLY A 41 -2.47 -7.86 2.21
CA GLY A 41 -2.37 -9.30 2.32
C GLY A 41 -0.96 -9.83 2.62
N ASP A 42 0.08 -8.96 2.62
CA ASP A 42 1.45 -9.38 2.94
C ASP A 42 1.60 -9.71 4.43
N THR A 43 1.33 -10.96 4.77
CA THR A 43 1.47 -11.49 6.14
C THR A 43 2.90 -11.46 6.66
N ALA A 44 3.92 -11.46 5.79
CA ALA A 44 5.31 -11.41 6.23
C ALA A 44 5.65 -10.02 6.78
N HIS A 45 5.06 -8.97 6.21
CA HIS A 45 5.20 -7.62 6.69
C HIS A 45 4.26 -7.29 7.86
N TRP A 46 2.98 -7.67 7.76
CA TRP A 46 1.96 -7.28 8.73
C TRP A 46 1.80 -8.26 9.90
N GLY A 47 2.38 -9.47 9.81
CA GLY A 47 2.19 -10.57 10.77
C GLY A 47 0.82 -11.25 10.68
N GLU A 48 -0.13 -10.67 9.95
CA GLU A 48 -1.46 -11.19 9.67
C GLU A 48 -1.93 -10.72 8.30
N ASP A 49 -2.97 -11.34 7.75
CA ASP A 49 -3.60 -10.87 6.51
C ASP A 49 -4.62 -9.79 6.87
N LEU A 50 -4.26 -8.52 6.62
CA LEU A 50 -5.10 -7.38 6.95
C LEU A 50 -6.32 -7.29 6.02
N THR A 51 -6.34 -7.98 4.88
CA THR A 51 -7.55 -8.05 4.03
C THR A 51 -8.69 -8.81 4.71
N LEU A 52 -8.37 -9.66 5.69
CA LEU A 52 -9.36 -10.37 6.51
C LEU A 52 -10.08 -9.46 7.52
N ARG A 53 -9.55 -8.23 7.76
CA ARG A 53 -10.20 -7.25 8.63
C ARG A 53 -11.37 -6.60 7.89
N PRO A 54 -12.63 -6.83 8.31
CA PRO A 54 -13.79 -6.38 7.56
C PRO A 54 -13.77 -4.86 7.30
N GLY A 55 -13.90 -4.47 6.04
CA GLY A 55 -13.95 -3.08 5.61
C GLY A 55 -12.61 -2.36 5.49
N LEU A 56 -11.50 -2.92 6.01
CA LEU A 56 -10.20 -2.23 6.00
C LEU A 56 -9.69 -1.96 4.58
N ALA A 57 -9.53 -3.00 3.77
CA ALA A 57 -9.05 -2.86 2.40
C ALA A 57 -9.99 -2.00 1.53
N GLY A 58 -11.30 -2.04 1.81
CA GLY A 58 -12.29 -1.18 1.13
C GLY A 58 -12.08 0.29 1.47
N GLN A 59 -11.93 0.60 2.76
CA GLN A 59 -11.70 1.97 3.22
C GLN A 59 -10.36 2.52 2.74
N VAL A 60 -9.30 1.70 2.73
CA VAL A 60 -7.99 2.10 2.20
C VAL A 60 -8.09 2.41 0.70
N THR A 61 -8.78 1.57 -0.07
CA THR A 61 -9.01 1.82 -1.50
C THR A 61 -9.74 3.15 -1.71
N ALA A 62 -10.86 3.38 -1.02
CA ALA A 62 -11.63 4.63 -1.14
C ALA A 62 -10.80 5.87 -0.74
N ASN A 63 -9.96 5.76 0.29
CA ASN A 63 -9.07 6.84 0.69
C ASN A 63 -8.02 7.14 -0.38
N LEU A 64 -7.42 6.12 -1.00
CA LEU A 64 -6.47 6.29 -2.09
C LEU A 64 -7.14 6.90 -3.33
N GLU A 65 -8.35 6.46 -3.68
CA GLU A 65 -9.13 7.07 -4.77
C GLU A 65 -9.35 8.56 -4.52
N MET A 66 -9.71 8.96 -3.29
CA MET A 66 -9.86 10.38 -2.94
C MET A 66 -8.56 11.17 -3.04
N ILE A 67 -7.40 10.56 -2.76
CA ILE A 67 -6.10 11.23 -2.88
C ILE A 67 -5.72 11.43 -4.35
N LEU A 68 -6.01 10.46 -5.22
CA LEU A 68 -5.64 10.51 -6.64
C LEU A 68 -6.47 11.50 -7.47
N VAL A 69 -7.61 11.93 -6.95
CA VAL A 69 -8.52 12.88 -7.62
C VAL A 69 -8.27 14.33 -7.16
N GLN A 70 -7.37 14.57 -6.20
CA GLN A 70 -6.95 15.91 -5.76
C GLN A 70 -5.88 16.50 -6.67
#